data_AF-A0A7J9RH12-F1
#
_entry.id   AF-A0A7J9RH12-F1
#
_cell.length_a   1.000
_cell.length_b   1.000
_cell.length_c   1.000
_cell.angle_alpha   90.00
_cell.angle_beta   90.00
_cell.angle_gamma   90.00
#
_symmetry.space_group_name_H-M   'P 1'
#
loop_
_entity.id
_entity.type
_entity.pdbx_description
1 polymer ?
#
loop_
_entity_poly.entity_id
_entity_poly.type
_entity_poly.pdbx_seq_one_letter_code
_entity_poly.pdbx_strand_id
1 'polypeptide(L)'
;MPEEEKIVDFATVRNLLMGAQERRKDLTYEQRAALFHAEWAASKQRNGYETKPEDFAALKDAIAELPAFEKYPDLAAKLAELMPLSAIEIKAVMASRRASIDDGDISAVIELVRQHVGVE
;
A
#
# COMPACT_ATOMS: atom_id res chain seq x y z
N MET A 1 -19.55 -16.76 -9.61
CA MET A 1 -18.88 -16.52 -8.32
C MET A 1 -18.68 -15.02 -8.24
N PRO A 2 -19.05 -14.33 -7.16
CA PRO A 2 -18.65 -12.93 -7.00
C PRO A 2 -17.12 -12.87 -7.07
N GLU A 3 -16.57 -11.94 -7.84
CA GLU A 3 -15.14 -11.65 -7.77
C GLU A 3 -14.81 -11.28 -6.33
N GLU A 4 -13.81 -11.94 -5.77
CA GLU A 4 -13.31 -11.65 -4.43
C GLU A 4 -12.76 -10.21 -4.42
N GLU A 5 -13.24 -9.36 -3.51
CA GLU A 5 -12.74 -7.99 -3.39
C GLU A 5 -11.25 -8.03 -3.05
N LYS A 6 -10.41 -7.60 -4.00
CA LYS A 6 -8.96 -7.57 -3.83
C LYS A 6 -8.49 -6.16 -3.52
N ILE A 7 -7.75 -6.01 -2.43
CA ILE A 7 -7.01 -4.77 -2.14
C ILE A 7 -5.79 -4.72 -3.05
N VAL A 8 -5.66 -3.63 -3.80
CA VAL A 8 -4.58 -3.39 -4.76
C VAL A 8 -3.86 -2.08 -4.44
N ASP A 9 -2.59 -2.00 -4.84
CA ASP A 9 -1.74 -0.83 -4.69
C ASP A 9 -1.96 0.23 -5.77
N PHE A 10 -1.43 1.43 -5.53
CA PHE A 10 -1.51 2.52 -6.51
C PHE A 10 -0.76 2.23 -7.81
N ALA A 11 0.33 1.44 -7.81
CA ALA A 11 1.03 1.10 -9.05
C ALA A 11 0.20 0.16 -9.93
N THR A 12 -0.51 -0.81 -9.32
CA THR A 12 -1.50 -1.64 -10.02
C THR A 12 -2.64 -0.80 -10.58
N VAL A 13 -3.20 0.13 -9.80
CA VAL A 13 -4.27 1.04 -10.28
C VAL A 13 -3.79 1.88 -11.46
N ARG A 14 -2.58 2.47 -11.37
CA ARG A 14 -1.94 3.21 -12.46
C ARG A 14 -1.88 2.36 -13.73
N ASN A 15 -1.30 1.15 -13.63
CA ASN A 15 -1.11 0.26 -14.76
C ASN A 15 -2.46 -0.13 -15.43
N LEU A 16 -3.50 -0.37 -14.62
CA LEU A 16 -4.85 -0.67 -15.11
C LEU A 16 -5.47 0.51 -15.85
N LEU A 17 -5.34 1.73 -15.32
CA LEU A 17 -5.89 2.94 -15.92
C LEU A 17 -5.14 3.35 -17.18
N MET A 18 -3.80 3.23 -17.20
CA MET A 18 -2.99 3.43 -18.41
C MET A 18 -3.41 2.45 -19.52
N GLY A 19 -3.53 1.16 -19.19
CA GLY A 19 -3.98 0.16 -20.16
C GLY A 19 -5.42 0.43 -20.64
N ALA A 20 -6.30 0.93 -19.77
CA ALA A 20 -7.65 1.33 -20.18
C ALA A 20 -7.63 2.53 -21.14
N GLN A 21 -6.78 3.52 -20.86
CA GLN A 21 -6.58 4.70 -21.72
C GLN A 21 -6.05 4.30 -23.10
N GLU A 22 -5.07 3.40 -23.17
CA GLU A 22 -4.53 2.91 -24.45
C GLU A 22 -5.59 2.22 -25.31
N ARG A 23 -6.46 1.40 -24.70
CA ARG A 23 -7.52 0.67 -25.41
C ARG A 23 -8.67 1.55 -25.85
N ARG A 24 -9.09 2.50 -25.00
CA ARG A 24 -10.34 3.27 -25.19
C ARG A 24 -10.11 4.68 -25.70
N LYS A 25 -8.87 5.18 -25.63
CA LYS A 25 -8.44 6.55 -25.95
C LYS A 25 -9.09 7.66 -25.13
N ASP A 26 -10.10 7.35 -24.33
CA ASP A 26 -10.73 8.28 -23.41
C ASP A 26 -11.02 7.61 -22.06
N LEU A 27 -10.73 8.37 -21.01
CA LEU A 27 -11.00 8.03 -19.61
C LEU A 27 -12.01 9.06 -19.11
N THR A 28 -12.94 8.66 -18.22
CA THR A 28 -13.80 9.66 -17.56
C THR A 28 -12.96 10.64 -16.73
N TYR A 29 -13.56 11.75 -16.31
CA TYR A 29 -12.86 12.74 -15.48
C TYR A 29 -12.29 12.13 -14.21
N GLU A 30 -13.08 11.30 -13.53
CA GLU A 30 -12.73 10.60 -12.30
C GLU A 30 -11.61 9.59 -12.54
N GLN A 31 -11.64 8.89 -13.67
CA GLN A 31 -10.59 7.93 -14.06
C GLN A 31 -9.27 8.64 -14.37
N ARG A 32 -9.30 9.81 -15.02
CA ARG A 32 -8.09 10.63 -15.23
C ARG A 32 -7.55 11.16 -13.90
N ALA A 33 -8.42 11.64 -13.02
CA ALA A 33 -8.01 12.10 -11.69
C ALA A 33 -7.39 10.95 -10.86
N ALA A 34 -7.99 9.77 -10.90
CA ALA A 34 -7.46 8.57 -10.26
C ALA A 34 -6.12 8.15 -10.87
N LEU A 35 -5.95 8.24 -12.19
CA LEU A 35 -4.68 7.97 -12.86
C LEU A 35 -3.58 8.92 -12.38
N PHE A 36 -3.83 10.23 -12.38
CA PHE A 36 -2.86 11.21 -11.88
C PHE A 36 -2.49 10.97 -10.42
N HIS A 37 -3.47 10.67 -9.57
CA HIS A 37 -3.21 10.35 -8.17
C HIS A 37 -2.38 9.06 -8.03
N ALA A 38 -2.70 8.02 -8.80
CA ALA A 38 -1.99 6.74 -8.77
C ALA A 38 -0.55 6.88 -9.30
N GLU A 39 -0.33 7.68 -10.34
CA GLU A 39 1.00 8.02 -10.85
C GLU A 39 1.86 8.71 -9.79
N TRP A 40 1.32 9.74 -9.14
CA TRP A 40 2.04 10.43 -8.07
C TRP A 40 2.30 9.50 -6.88
N ALA A 41 1.28 8.78 -6.42
CA ALA A 41 1.33 7.97 -5.23
C ALA A 41 2.26 6.76 -5.33
N ALA A 42 2.45 6.20 -6.53
CA ALA A 42 3.37 5.11 -6.81
C ALA A 42 4.80 5.59 -7.19
N SER A 43 5.01 6.91 -7.31
CA SER A 43 6.31 7.49 -7.66
C SER A 43 7.13 7.84 -6.42
N LYS A 44 8.43 8.09 -6.63
CA LYS A 44 9.35 8.61 -5.60
C LYS A 44 8.92 9.96 -5.01
N GLN A 45 8.00 10.69 -5.64
CA GLN A 45 7.59 12.01 -5.17
C GLN A 45 6.77 11.97 -3.88
N ARG A 46 6.19 10.82 -3.52
CA ARG A 46 5.38 10.70 -2.31
C ARG A 46 6.24 10.57 -1.05
N ASN A 47 7.15 9.60 -1.01
CA ASN A 47 7.96 9.28 0.17
C ASN A 47 9.41 8.88 -0.16
N GLY A 48 9.88 9.12 -1.39
CA GLY A 48 11.25 8.79 -1.84
C GLY A 48 11.40 7.42 -2.50
N TYR A 49 10.40 6.54 -2.38
CA TYR A 49 10.44 5.18 -2.92
C TYR A 49 9.35 4.99 -3.98
N GLU A 50 9.63 4.18 -5.00
CA GLU A 50 8.60 3.75 -5.94
C GLU A 50 7.90 2.52 -5.41
N THR A 51 6.60 2.42 -5.65
CA THR A 51 5.84 1.20 -5.39
C THR A 51 5.87 0.32 -6.64
N LYS A 52 6.31 -0.94 -6.50
CA LYS A 52 6.07 -1.96 -7.53
C LYS A 52 4.98 -2.92 -7.06
N PRO A 53 4.10 -3.41 -7.95
CA PRO A 53 3.00 -4.30 -7.55
C PRO A 53 3.45 -5.56 -6.81
N GLU A 54 4.52 -6.22 -7.28
CA GLU A 54 5.10 -7.42 -6.70
C GLU A 54 5.66 -7.16 -5.30
N ASP A 55 6.31 -6.01 -5.16
CA ASP A 55 6.95 -5.52 -3.96
C ASP A 55 5.89 -5.21 -2.88
N PHE A 56 4.82 -4.50 -3.27
CA PHE A 56 3.66 -4.27 -2.42
C PHE A 56 3.01 -5.57 -1.96
N ALA A 57 2.78 -6.51 -2.88
CA ALA A 57 2.10 -7.76 -2.56
C ALA A 57 2.87 -8.55 -1.50
N ALA A 58 4.19 -8.68 -1.67
CA ALA A 58 5.07 -9.35 -0.73
C ALA A 58 5.08 -8.66 0.64
N LEU A 59 5.21 -7.32 0.68
CA LEU A 59 5.22 -6.58 1.93
C LEU A 59 3.86 -6.63 2.66
N LYS A 60 2.76 -6.53 1.92
CA LYS A 60 1.39 -6.67 2.45
C LYS A 60 1.19 -8.05 3.08
N ASP A 61 1.57 -9.10 2.37
CA ASP A 61 1.43 -10.47 2.88
C ASP A 61 2.30 -10.65 4.14
N ALA A 62 3.56 -10.19 4.14
CA ALA A 62 4.44 -10.26 5.31
C ALA A 62 3.91 -9.51 6.53
N ILE A 63 3.35 -8.31 6.36
CA ILE A 63 2.74 -7.54 7.46
C ILE A 63 1.46 -8.23 7.95
N ALA A 64 0.68 -8.84 7.07
CA ALA A 64 -0.57 -9.52 7.43
C ALA A 64 -0.36 -10.75 8.33
N GLU A 65 0.82 -11.37 8.28
CA GLU A 65 1.20 -12.49 9.17
C GLU A 65 1.48 -12.05 10.61
N LEU A 66 1.64 -10.75 10.88
CA LEU A 66 1.87 -10.25 12.22
C LEU A 66 0.55 -10.29 13.04
N PRO A 67 0.60 -10.67 14.35
CA PRO A 67 -0.59 -10.83 15.19
C PRO A 67 -1.53 -9.62 15.21
N ALA A 68 -1.00 -8.40 15.19
CA ALA A 68 -1.80 -7.18 15.16
C ALA A 68 -2.70 -7.03 13.92
N PHE A 69 -2.45 -7.78 12.84
CA PHE A 69 -3.14 -7.60 11.54
C PHE A 69 -4.06 -8.77 11.14
N GLU A 70 -4.14 -9.83 11.95
CA GLU A 70 -5.01 -11.00 11.68
C GLU A 70 -6.46 -10.60 11.34
N LYS A 71 -6.98 -9.58 12.04
CA LYS A 71 -8.34 -9.05 11.85
C LYS A 71 -8.40 -7.80 10.99
N TYR A 72 -7.26 -7.31 10.53
CA TYR A 72 -7.11 -6.04 9.82
C TYR A 72 -6.21 -6.16 8.58
N PRO A 73 -6.54 -7.04 7.63
CA PRO A 73 -5.75 -7.21 6.40
C PRO A 73 -5.71 -5.94 5.55
N ASP A 74 -6.70 -5.05 5.69
CA ASP A 74 -6.73 -3.74 5.06
C ASP A 74 -5.69 -2.77 5.64
N LEU A 75 -5.41 -2.86 6.94
CA LEU A 75 -4.35 -2.07 7.57
C LEU A 75 -2.96 -2.57 7.15
N ALA A 76 -2.77 -3.88 7.00
CA ALA A 76 -1.53 -4.44 6.45
C ALA A 76 -1.27 -3.90 5.04
N ALA A 77 -2.29 -3.90 4.17
CA ALA A 77 -2.20 -3.27 2.85
C ALA A 77 -1.94 -1.77 2.92
N LYS A 78 -2.57 -1.06 3.84
CA LYS A 78 -2.34 0.37 4.00
C LYS A 78 -0.90 0.68 4.41
N LEU A 79 -0.31 -0.13 5.28
CA LEU A 79 1.09 0.01 5.70
C LEU A 79 2.05 -0.35 4.57
N ALA A 80 1.79 -1.41 3.82
CA ALA A 80 2.58 -1.77 2.64
C ALA A 80 2.58 -0.65 1.58
N GLU A 81 1.44 0.03 1.40
CA GLU A 81 1.32 1.18 0.49
C GLU A 81 1.96 2.47 1.03
N LEU A 82 2.08 2.63 2.35
CA LEU A 82 2.67 3.83 2.97
C LEU A 82 4.17 3.71 3.20
N MET A 83 4.67 2.49 3.40
CA MET A 83 6.06 2.18 3.74
C MET A 83 6.59 3.05 4.91
N PRO A 84 5.93 3.06 6.09
CA PRO A 84 6.32 3.92 7.20
C PRO A 84 7.61 3.45 7.87
N LEU A 85 8.42 4.40 8.33
CA LEU A 85 9.70 4.14 9.03
C LEU A 85 9.67 4.59 10.49
N SER A 86 8.52 5.02 10.99
CA SER A 86 8.35 5.48 12.37
C SER A 86 7.14 4.86 13.06
N ALA A 87 7.25 4.67 14.37
CA ALA A 87 6.16 4.16 15.20
C ALA A 87 4.91 5.07 15.17
N ILE A 88 5.09 6.40 15.00
CA ILE A 88 4.00 7.36 14.96
C ILE A 88 3.13 7.14 13.73
N GLU A 89 3.73 6.92 12.57
CA GLU A 89 3.01 6.66 11.32
C GLU A 89 2.22 5.34 11.40
N ILE A 90 2.82 4.29 11.96
CA ILE A 90 2.17 2.99 12.15
C ILE A 90 0.97 3.14 13.09
N LYS A 91 1.15 3.81 14.24
CA LYS A 91 0.05 4.08 15.19
C LYS A 91 -1.07 4.91 14.56
N ALA A 92 -0.74 5.86 13.69
CA ALA A 92 -1.74 6.66 12.98
C ALA A 92 -2.60 5.80 12.03
N VAL A 93 -2.00 4.83 11.33
CA VAL A 93 -2.76 3.87 10.49
C VAL A 93 -3.64 2.97 11.35
N MET A 94 -3.11 2.41 12.44
CA MET A 94 -3.87 1.55 13.36
C MET A 94 -5.07 2.25 13.99
N ALA A 95 -4.92 3.54 14.31
CA ALA A 95 -5.99 4.37 14.88
C ALA A 95 -7.22 4.49 13.97
N SER A 96 -7.06 4.37 12.64
CA SER A 96 -8.19 4.45 11.68
C SER A 96 -9.25 3.35 11.88
N ARG A 97 -8.84 2.21 12.46
CA ARG A 97 -9.73 1.09 12.84
C ARG A 97 -9.84 0.90 14.35
N ARG A 98 -9.24 1.81 15.15
CA ARG A 98 -9.09 1.66 16.61
C ARG A 98 -8.41 0.33 16.99
N ALA A 99 -7.51 -0.15 16.14
CA ALA A 99 -6.76 -1.38 16.38
C ALA A 99 -5.61 -1.09 17.37
N SER A 100 -5.37 -2.01 18.29
CA SER A 100 -4.20 -1.99 19.17
C SER A 100 -3.02 -2.68 18.49
N ILE A 101 -1.82 -2.15 18.71
CA ILE A 101 -0.57 -2.75 18.27
C ILE A 101 0.48 -2.56 19.39
N ASP A 102 1.31 -3.57 19.62
CA ASP A 102 2.39 -3.50 20.59
C ASP A 102 3.72 -3.04 19.96
N ASP A 103 4.70 -2.74 20.80
CA ASP A 103 6.00 -2.23 20.33
C ASP A 103 6.83 -3.29 19.57
N GLY A 104 6.54 -4.58 19.76
CA GLY A 104 7.17 -5.68 19.03
C GLY A 104 6.70 -5.74 17.58
N ASP A 105 5.38 -5.76 17.37
CA ASP A 105 4.79 -5.72 16.03
C ASP A 105 5.12 -4.41 15.30
N ILE A 106 5.19 -3.27 16.01
CA ILE A 106 5.69 -2.00 15.43
C ILE A 106 7.11 -2.16 14.91
N SER A 107 8.00 -2.75 15.71
CA SER A 107 9.41 -2.92 15.33
C SER A 107 9.54 -3.85 14.13
N ALA A 108 8.76 -4.93 14.10
CA ALA A 108 8.70 -5.87 12.98
C ALA A 108 8.22 -5.20 11.68
N VAL A 109 7.18 -4.36 11.74
CA VAL A 109 6.73 -3.60 10.57
C VAL A 109 7.84 -2.69 10.04
N ILE A 110 8.52 -1.94 10.91
CA ILE A 110 9.61 -1.05 10.49
C ILE A 110 10.75 -1.85 9.84
N GLU A 111 11.09 -3.00 10.40
CA GLU A 111 12.13 -3.88 9.85
C GLU A 111 11.75 -4.41 8.47
N LEU A 112 10.52 -4.91 8.30
CA LEU A 112 10.00 -5.35 7.00
C LEU A 112 10.05 -4.22 5.96
N VAL A 113 9.63 -3.01 6.34
CA VAL A 113 9.68 -1.84 5.46
C VAL A 113 11.13 -1.47 5.11
N ARG A 114 12.07 -1.48 6.05
CA ARG A 114 13.49 -1.17 5.81
C ARG A 114 14.13 -2.13 4.81
N GLN A 115 13.91 -3.42 5.01
CA GLN A 115 14.36 -4.47 4.08
C GLN A 115 13.77 -4.24 2.69
N HIS A 116 12.51 -3.83 2.64
CA HIS A 116 11.81 -3.56 1.39
C HIS A 116 12.37 -2.36 0.62
N VAL A 117 12.57 -1.23 1.30
CA VAL A 117 13.02 0.02 0.66
C VAL A 117 14.54 0.10 0.49
N GLY A 118 15.28 -0.89 0.98
CA GLY A 118 16.74 -0.97 0.84
C GLY A 118 17.50 0.02 1.73
N VAL A 119 16.98 0.30 2.92
CA VAL A 119 17.62 1.18 3.91
C VAL A 119 18.06 0.32 5.10
N GLU A 120 19.36 0.06 5.22
CA GLU A 120 19.99 -0.56 6.40
C GLU A 120 20.05 0.42 7.59
#